data_AF-A0A9X6LH64-F1
#
_entry.id   AF-A0A9X6LH64-F1
#
_cell.length_a   1.000
_cell.length_b   1.000
_cell.length_c   1.000
_cell.angle_alpha   90.00
_cell.angle_beta   90.00
_cell.angle_gamma   90.00
#
_symmetry.space_group_name_H-M   'P 1'
#
loop_
_entity.id
_entity.type
_entity.pdbx_description
1 polymer ?
#
loop_
_entity_poly.entity_id
_entity_poly.type
_entity_poly.pdbx_seq_one_letter_code
_entity_poly.pdbx_strand_id
1 'polypeptide(L)' 'MKLRRRTKLGRWLDRKGIEQKELQKSAKIGRTTCYRLCNDTKHTPSVPVIRAVLTAIKKIDPHAKSSDFFDV' A
#
# COMPACT_ATOMS: atom_id res chain seq x y z
N MET A 1 19.67 9.82 -4.47
CA MET A 1 18.32 9.20 -4.47
C MET A 1 17.29 10.25 -4.12
N LYS A 2 16.24 10.46 -4.94
CA LYS A 2 15.10 11.33 -4.55
C LYS A 2 14.51 10.75 -3.27
N LEU A 3 14.52 11.49 -2.16
CA LEU A 3 13.72 11.20 -0.97
C LEU A 3 12.24 11.26 -1.37
N ARG A 4 11.72 10.16 -1.92
CA ARG A 4 10.29 10.02 -2.17
C ARG A 4 9.65 9.96 -0.80
N ARG A 5 8.71 10.87 -0.53
CA ARG A 5 7.85 10.77 0.65
C ARG A 5 7.19 9.40 0.56
N ARG A 6 7.46 8.51 1.52
CA ARG A 6 6.89 7.16 1.57
C ARG A 6 5.88 7.08 2.69
N THR A 7 4.69 6.58 2.38
CA THR A 7 3.70 6.20 3.38
C THR A 7 4.18 4.99 4.18
N LYS A 8 3.45 4.62 5.24
CA LYS A 8 3.72 3.38 5.99
C LYS A 8 3.70 2.17 5.05
N LEU A 9 2.71 2.11 4.14
CA LEU A 9 2.62 1.10 3.09
C LEU A 9 3.83 1.12 2.14
N GLY A 10 4.20 2.28 1.62
CA GLY A 10 5.34 2.41 0.70
C GLY A 10 6.65 1.91 1.33
N ARG A 11 6.89 2.25 2.60
CA ARG A 11 8.05 1.76 3.35
C ARG A 11 8.01 0.25 3.59
N TRP A 12 6.83 -0.31 3.85
CA TRP A 12 6.68 -1.75 4.04
C TRP A 12 6.97 -2.52 2.75
N LEU A 13 6.50 -2.03 1.60
CA LEU A 13 6.83 -2.61 0.30
C LEU A 13 8.33 -2.58 0.02
N ASP A 14 8.97 -1.43 0.23
CA ASP A 14 10.42 -1.26 0.04
C ASP A 14 11.19 -2.25 0.95
N ARG A 15 10.77 -2.45 2.21
CA ARG A 15 11.39 -3.42 3.14
C ARG A 15 11.20 -4.89 2.73
N LYS A 16 10.08 -5.22 2.09
CA LYS A 16 9.77 -6.58 1.62
C LYS A 16 10.30 -6.85 0.20
N GLY A 17 10.91 -5.86 -0.45
CA GLY A 17 11.36 -5.96 -1.84
C GLY A 17 10.21 -6.09 -2.86
N ILE A 18 9.02 -5.57 -2.52
CA ILE A 18 7.83 -5.69 -3.36
C ILE A 18 7.65 -4.44 -4.21
N GLU A 19 7.54 -4.61 -5.53
CA GLU A 19 7.26 -3.50 -6.42
C GLU A 19 5.81 -3.01 -6.31
N GLN A 20 5.60 -1.70 -6.49
CA GLN A 20 4.24 -1.11 -6.52
C GLN A 20 3.36 -1.71 -7.62
N LYS A 21 3.97 -2.15 -8.73
CA LYS A 21 3.27 -2.82 -9.85
C LYS A 21 2.71 -4.19 -9.43
N GLU A 22 3.44 -4.93 -8.58
CA GLU A 22 3.00 -6.22 -8.07
C GLU A 22 1.87 -6.06 -7.06
N LEU A 23 1.98 -5.08 -6.15
CA LEU A 23 0.86 -4.72 -5.27
C LEU A 23 -0.37 -4.28 -6.08
N GLN A 24 -0.18 -3.44 -7.11
CA GLN A 24 -1.27 -2.95 -7.96
C GLN A 24 -2.05 -4.10 -8.59
N LYS A 25 -1.36 -5.07 -9.19
CA LYS A 25 -1.99 -6.26 -9.81
C LYS A 25 -2.71 -7.11 -8.77
N SER A 26 -2.06 -7.40 -7.63
CA SER A 26 -2.61 -8.26 -6.59
C SER A 26 -3.86 -7.64 -5.92
N ALA A 27 -3.82 -6.32 -5.67
CA ALA A 27 -4.93 -5.56 -5.09
C ALA A 27 -5.98 -5.12 -6.13
N LYS A 28 -5.74 -5.31 -7.43
CA LYS A 28 -6.63 -4.88 -8.53
C LYS A 28 -7.02 -3.40 -8.44
N ILE A 29 -6.07 -2.54 -8.08
CA ILE A 29 -6.29 -1.08 -7.99
C ILE A 29 -5.65 -0.34 -9.17
N GLY A 30 -6.12 0.88 -9.43
CA GLY A 30 -5.54 1.74 -10.45
C GLY A 30 -4.10 2.17 -10.11
N ARG A 31 -3.28 2.42 -11.14
CA ARG A 31 -1.89 2.90 -11.00
C ARG A 31 -1.79 4.17 -10.16
N THR A 32 -2.67 5.14 -10.41
CA THR A 32 -2.70 6.42 -9.68
C THR A 32 -3.02 6.21 -8.20
N THR A 33 -3.98 5.33 -7.90
CA THR A 33 -4.33 4.96 -6.52
C THR A 33 -3.15 4.31 -5.82
N CYS A 34 -2.53 3.29 -6.44
CA CYS A 34 -1.35 2.63 -5.88
C CYS A 34 -0.20 3.62 -5.62
N TYR A 35 0.05 4.52 -6.57
CA TYR A 35 1.07 5.56 -6.42
C TYR A 35 0.77 6.49 -5.23
N ARG A 36 -0.47 6.98 -5.09
CA ARG A 36 -0.87 7.82 -3.95
C ARG A 36 -0.73 7.05 -2.64
N LEU A 37 -1.22 5.82 -2.59
CA LEU A 37 -1.12 4.98 -1.39
C LEU A 37 0.31 4.74 -0.92
N CYS A 38 1.29 4.71 -1.83
CA CYS A 38 2.68 4.48 -1.48
C CYS A 38 3.48 5.77 -1.23
N ASN A 39 3.03 6.91 -1.75
CA ASN A 39 3.83 8.13 -1.78
C ASN A 39 3.16 9.39 -1.17
N ASP A 40 1.85 9.38 -0.98
CA ASP A 40 1.08 10.51 -0.46
C ASP A 40 0.57 10.21 0.95
N THR A 41 1.23 10.79 1.96
CA THR A 41 0.88 10.63 3.38
C THR A 41 -0.37 11.40 3.78
N LYS A 42 -0.87 12.30 2.93
CA LYS A 42 -2.11 13.06 3.19
C LYS A 42 -3.33 12.41 2.56
N HIS A 43 -3.12 11.40 1.73
CA HIS A 43 -4.21 10.71 1.04
C HIS A 43 -4.84 9.65 1.94
N THR A 44 -6.10 9.87 2.31
CA THR A 44 -6.93 8.85 2.96
C THR A 44 -7.66 8.02 1.89
N PRO A 45 -7.36 6.72 1.73
CA PRO A 45 -8.06 5.87 0.80
C PRO A 45 -9.48 5.53 1.29
N SER A 46 -10.35 5.17 0.35
CA SER A 46 -11.68 4.67 0.68
C SER A 46 -11.63 3.25 1.26
N VAL A 47 -12.63 2.88 2.06
CA VAL A 47 -12.74 1.55 2.70
C VAL A 47 -12.60 0.39 1.69
N PRO A 48 -13.20 0.42 0.47
CA PRO A 48 -13.00 -0.64 -0.52
C PRO A 48 -11.54 -0.81 -0.94
N VAL A 49 -10.81 0.30 -1.10
CA VAL A 49 -9.38 0.29 -1.46
C VAL A 49 -8.55 -0.31 -0.33
N ILE A 50 -8.84 0.07 0.92
CA ILE A 50 -8.18 -0.51 2.11
C ILE A 50 -8.38 -2.03 2.14
N ARG A 51 -9.62 -2.51 1.95
CA ARG A 51 -9.93 -3.94 1.93
C ARG A 51 -9.20 -4.69 0.82
N ALA A 52 -9.14 -4.13 -0.38
CA ALA A 52 -8.46 -4.73 -1.52
C ALA A 52 -6.94 -4.84 -1.27
N VAL A 53 -6.33 -3.77 -0.78
CA VAL A 53 -4.90 -3.73 -0.45
C VAL A 53 -4.59 -4.66 0.73
N LEU A 54 -5.39 -4.66 1.78
CA LEU A 54 -5.18 -5.54 2.94
C LEU A 54 -5.29 -7.02 2.54
N THR A 55 -6.26 -7.37 1.69
CA THR A 55 -6.38 -8.74 1.15
C THR A 55 -5.14 -9.14 0.35
N ALA A 56 -4.59 -8.23 -0.46
CA ALA A 56 -3.36 -8.48 -1.22
C ALA A 56 -2.14 -8.65 -0.31
N ILE A 57 -2.00 -7.80 0.71
CA ILE A 57 -0.92 -7.86 1.70
C ILE A 57 -1.00 -9.15 2.51
N LYS A 58 -2.20 -9.57 2.93
CA LYS A 58 -2.41 -10.79 3.73
C LYS A 58 -1.98 -12.09 3.03
N LYS A 59 -1.85 -12.09 1.70
CA LYS A 59 -1.27 -13.21 0.95
C LYS A 59 0.23 -13.36 1.18
N ILE A 60 0.89 -12.27 1.59
CA ILE A 60 2.33 -12.20 1.83
C ILE A 60 2.61 -12.22 3.34
N ASP A 61 1.80 -11.51 4.12
CA ASP A 61 1.89 -11.40 5.57
C ASP A 61 0.49 -11.54 6.19
N PRO A 62 0.10 -12.76 6.59
CA PRO A 62 -1.24 -13.05 7.11
C PRO A 62 -1.63 -12.25 8.36
N HIS A 63 -0.64 -11.77 9.12
CA HIS A 63 -0.84 -11.04 10.38
C HIS A 63 -0.99 -9.53 10.18
N ALA A 64 -0.80 -9.04 8.96
CA ALA A 64 -0.87 -7.62 8.65
C ALA A 64 -2.28 -7.03 8.91
N LYS A 65 -2.30 -5.86 9.55
CA LYS A 65 -3.53 -5.12 9.90
C LYS A 65 -3.61 -3.82 9.11
N SER A 66 -4.83 -3.30 8.92
CA SER A 66 -5.03 -2.02 8.22
C SER A 66 -4.32 -0.85 8.92
N SER A 67 -4.30 -0.86 10.27
CA SER A 67 -3.65 0.15 11.11
C SER A 67 -2.13 0.24 10.92
N ASP A 68 -1.50 -0.83 10.40
CA ASP A 68 -0.06 -0.83 10.12
C ASP A 68 0.27 0.06 8.91
N PHE A 69 -0.72 0.33 8.06
CA PHE A 69 -0.54 0.99 6.76
C PHE A 69 -1.33 2.29 6.63
N PHE A 70 -2.51 2.35 7.24
CA PHE A 70 -3.47 3.44 7.11
C PHE A 70 -3.82 3.96 8.50
N ASP A 71 -3.79 5.29 8.64
CA ASP A 71 -4.32 5.98 9.81
C ASP A 71 -5.82 6.20 9.55
N VAL A 72 -6.64 5.28 10.06
CA VAL A 72 -8.11 5.26 9.93
C VAL A 72 -8.78 5.41 11.29
#